data_AF-A0A2W7A842-F1
#
_entry.id   AF-A0A2W7A842-F1
#
_cell.length_a   1.000
_cell.length_b   1.000
_cell.length_c   1.000
_cell.angle_alpha   90.00
_cell.angle_beta   90.00
_cell.angle_gamma   90.00
#
_symmetry.space_group_name_H-M   'P 1'
#
loop_
_entity.id
_entity.type
_entity.pdbx_description
1 polymer ?
#
loop_
_entity_poly.entity_id
_entity_poly.type
_entity_poly.pdbx_seq_one_letter_code
_entity_poly.pdbx_strand_id
1 'polypeptide(L)'
;MSYTALSLFCGAGGCSLGFKQAGYEILFATDIDKSAIHSYKSNFPETNCLKTDIRELDFKKLLSDIGLTPGELDILIGGPPCQGFSTAGSRFWDDPRNSLLKQYIYSLQVIKPKWFLMENVEGLLTSGKGRYVHEAVKAFIECGYQIRVEKIYSQEFGVPQRRKRVLILGNRLGIDFNFPEPKAGAYGRIFRFSSVTLRHTISGLPEPTINKQEKLIYTSPATSSWEKYLRGKAAEVTDHFFCAMTDLQLRRIEALKPGQTMKDLPEELQHESFKKRANRRVMDGTPSEKRGGAPSGLKRLFFDEPALTITGATTREFIHPVENRPLTIREAARIQTFPDDFSFLGNSTEKMQQIGNAIPPLIAHIFAEHIRDLYGFDDKSNSSGKLLGFTLTKASAMSPALKITEKILSGFSESNQDKQMTLLG
;
A
#
# COMPACT_ATOMS: atom_id res chain seq x y z
N MET A 1 1.40 15.39 -24.60
CA MET A 1 1.60 13.92 -24.70
C MET A 1 1.27 13.33 -23.34
N SER A 2 0.67 12.14 -23.31
CA SER A 2 0.42 11.39 -22.07
C SER A 2 1.67 10.60 -21.71
N TYR A 3 2.03 10.54 -20.42
CA TYR A 3 3.17 9.72 -19.97
C TYR A 3 2.73 8.26 -19.79
N THR A 4 3.61 7.33 -20.11
CA THR A 4 3.29 5.90 -20.18
C THR A 4 3.66 5.14 -18.91
N ALA A 5 2.83 4.19 -18.50
CA ALA A 5 3.07 3.40 -17.31
C ALA A 5 2.75 1.91 -17.51
N LEU A 6 3.54 1.05 -16.86
CA LEU A 6 3.26 -0.38 -16.70
C LEU A 6 3.03 -0.73 -15.25
N SER A 7 2.00 -1.54 -14.96
CA SER A 7 1.65 -1.95 -13.60
C SER A 7 1.82 -3.44 -13.36
N LEU A 8 2.86 -3.81 -12.62
CA LEU A 8 3.10 -5.19 -12.17
C LEU A 8 2.53 -5.40 -10.77
N PHE A 9 1.93 -6.56 -10.51
CA PHE A 9 1.23 -6.84 -9.25
C PHE A 9 0.12 -5.80 -9.00
N CYS A 10 -0.69 -5.55 -10.04
CA CYS A 10 -1.58 -4.39 -10.07
C CYS A 10 -2.76 -4.48 -9.09
N GLY A 11 -3.07 -5.67 -8.58
CA GLY A 11 -4.26 -5.93 -7.78
C GLY A 11 -5.52 -5.42 -8.48
N ALA A 12 -6.44 -4.82 -7.72
CA ALA A 12 -7.63 -4.20 -8.33
C ALA A 12 -7.31 -2.90 -9.10
N GLY A 13 -6.09 -2.36 -8.97
CA GLY A 13 -5.67 -1.15 -9.69
C GLY A 13 -5.64 0.14 -8.87
N GLY A 14 -5.50 0.06 -7.53
CA GLY A 14 -5.41 1.26 -6.69
C GLY A 14 -4.25 2.19 -7.05
N CYS A 15 -3.06 1.63 -7.30
CA CYS A 15 -1.92 2.41 -7.76
C CYS A 15 -2.16 2.98 -9.18
N SER A 16 -2.64 2.14 -10.10
CA SER A 16 -2.98 2.55 -11.48
C SER A 16 -4.00 3.67 -11.52
N LEU A 17 -5.00 3.67 -10.63
CA LEU A 17 -5.99 4.73 -10.54
C LEU A 17 -5.36 6.09 -10.24
N GLY A 18 -4.45 6.15 -9.26
CA GLY A 18 -3.77 7.39 -8.90
C GLY A 18 -2.90 7.94 -10.05
N PHE A 19 -2.17 7.05 -10.73
CA PHE A 19 -1.39 7.41 -11.92
C PHE A 19 -2.28 7.90 -13.07
N LYS A 20 -3.40 7.21 -13.34
CA LYS A 20 -4.38 7.65 -14.35
C LYS A 20 -5.01 9.00 -14.00
N GLN A 21 -5.32 9.25 -12.71
CA GLN A 21 -5.78 10.55 -12.23
C GLN A 21 -4.73 11.66 -12.42
N ALA A 22 -3.44 11.32 -12.40
CA ALA A 22 -2.33 12.23 -12.72
C ALA A 22 -2.06 12.33 -14.24
N GLY A 23 -2.90 11.76 -15.10
CA GLY A 23 -2.78 11.87 -16.56
C GLY A 23 -1.77 10.90 -17.19
N TYR A 24 -1.42 9.82 -16.51
CA TYR A 24 -0.63 8.73 -17.11
C TYR A 24 -1.54 7.74 -17.86
N GLU A 25 -1.04 7.22 -18.96
CA GLU A 25 -1.63 6.11 -19.69
C GLU A 25 -1.05 4.78 -19.22
N ILE A 26 -1.90 3.91 -18.67
CA ILE A 26 -1.47 2.57 -18.25
C ILE A 26 -1.57 1.62 -19.45
N LEU A 27 -0.44 1.33 -20.08
CA LEU A 27 -0.38 0.52 -21.31
C LEU A 27 -0.64 -0.97 -21.04
N PHE A 28 -0.09 -1.48 -19.95
CA PHE A 28 -0.28 -2.87 -19.55
C PHE A 28 -0.26 -3.07 -18.04
N ALA A 29 -1.05 -4.02 -17.58
CA ALA A 29 -1.14 -4.41 -16.18
C ALA A 29 -1.21 -5.94 -16.02
N THR A 30 -0.70 -6.45 -14.91
CA THR A 30 -0.75 -7.89 -14.61
C THR A 30 -0.84 -8.19 -13.13
N ASP A 31 -1.59 -9.24 -12.81
CA ASP A 31 -1.72 -9.83 -11.48
C ASP A 31 -2.12 -11.32 -11.62
N ILE A 32 -1.82 -12.13 -10.61
CA ILE A 32 -2.22 -13.53 -10.58
C ILE A 32 -3.65 -13.72 -10.06
N ASP A 33 -4.17 -12.76 -9.28
CA ASP A 33 -5.48 -12.85 -8.67
C ASP A 33 -6.60 -12.59 -9.69
N LYS A 34 -7.39 -13.63 -9.96
CA LYS A 34 -8.51 -13.58 -10.92
C LYS A 34 -9.55 -12.52 -10.56
N SER A 35 -9.89 -12.38 -9.27
CA SER A 35 -10.93 -11.44 -8.83
C SER A 35 -10.47 -9.99 -8.99
N ALA A 36 -9.20 -9.73 -8.69
CA ALA A 36 -8.56 -8.44 -8.84
C ALA A 36 -8.47 -8.03 -10.32
N ILE A 37 -8.11 -8.95 -11.21
CA ILE A 37 -8.09 -8.71 -12.66
C ILE A 37 -9.49 -8.36 -13.21
N HIS A 38 -10.55 -9.02 -12.72
CA HIS A 38 -11.91 -8.67 -13.13
C HIS A 38 -12.27 -7.24 -12.71
N SER A 39 -11.97 -6.87 -11.45
CA SER A 39 -12.15 -5.49 -10.98
C SER A 39 -11.33 -4.51 -11.82
N TYR A 40 -10.05 -4.82 -12.07
CA TYR A 40 -9.16 -3.98 -12.86
C TYR A 40 -9.75 -3.70 -14.25
N LYS A 41 -10.10 -4.75 -15.02
CA LYS A 41 -10.68 -4.60 -16.36
C LYS A 41 -11.98 -3.82 -16.38
N SER A 42 -12.79 -3.92 -15.32
CA SER A 42 -14.03 -3.15 -15.19
C SER A 42 -13.80 -1.64 -15.03
N ASN A 43 -12.67 -1.24 -14.43
CA ASN A 43 -12.35 0.18 -14.17
C ASN A 43 -11.38 0.78 -15.22
N PHE A 44 -10.62 -0.07 -15.91
CA PHE A 44 -9.63 0.31 -16.92
C PHE A 44 -9.84 -0.52 -18.20
N PRO A 45 -10.99 -0.39 -18.88
CA PRO A 45 -11.30 -1.19 -20.07
C PRO A 45 -10.33 -0.96 -21.24
N GLU A 46 -9.65 0.19 -21.25
CA GLU A 46 -8.65 0.52 -22.27
C GLU A 46 -7.27 -0.10 -22.01
N THR A 47 -6.96 -0.50 -20.77
CA THR A 47 -5.65 -1.07 -20.42
C THR A 47 -5.60 -2.56 -20.75
N ASN A 48 -4.52 -2.99 -21.42
CA ASN A 48 -4.27 -4.41 -21.62
C ASN A 48 -3.89 -5.09 -20.29
N CYS A 49 -4.86 -5.69 -19.62
CA CYS A 49 -4.68 -6.34 -18.32
C CYS A 49 -4.74 -7.87 -18.44
N LEU A 50 -3.70 -8.57 -18.01
CA LEU A 50 -3.61 -10.04 -18.10
C LEU A 50 -3.55 -10.71 -16.72
N LYS A 51 -4.19 -11.87 -16.61
CA LYS A 51 -4.07 -12.74 -15.44
C LYS A 51 -2.89 -13.69 -15.64
N THR A 52 -1.69 -13.24 -15.30
CA THR A 52 -0.46 -13.99 -15.58
C THR A 52 0.50 -13.89 -14.40
N ASP A 53 1.19 -15.00 -14.12
CA ASP A 53 2.29 -14.97 -13.18
C ASP A 53 3.47 -14.20 -13.80
N ILE A 54 4.05 -13.25 -13.08
CA ILE A 54 5.19 -12.47 -13.57
C ILE A 54 6.37 -13.36 -14.02
N ARG A 55 6.51 -14.57 -13.45
CA ARG A 55 7.55 -15.55 -13.80
C ARG A 55 7.39 -16.13 -15.21
N GLU A 56 6.20 -16.00 -15.79
CA GLU A 56 5.84 -16.51 -17.11
C GLU A 56 5.83 -15.40 -18.18
N LEU A 57 6.06 -14.14 -17.79
CA LEU A 57 6.05 -13.01 -18.71
C LEU A 57 7.37 -12.88 -19.46
N ASP A 58 7.27 -12.81 -20.79
CA ASP A 58 8.35 -12.34 -21.64
C ASP A 58 8.27 -10.82 -21.78
N PHE A 59 9.11 -10.11 -21.04
CA PHE A 59 9.16 -8.65 -21.06
C PHE A 59 9.62 -8.07 -22.41
N LYS A 60 10.38 -8.81 -23.21
CA LYS A 60 10.80 -8.34 -24.55
C LYS A 60 9.62 -8.37 -25.51
N LYS A 61 8.87 -9.48 -25.49
CA LYS A 61 7.63 -9.61 -26.27
C LYS A 61 6.61 -8.56 -25.82
N LEU A 62 6.43 -8.39 -24.50
CA LEU A 62 5.52 -7.39 -23.95
C LEU A 62 5.79 -5.99 -24.51
N LEU A 63 7.07 -5.56 -24.54
CA LEU A 63 7.46 -4.27 -25.11
C LEU A 63 7.10 -4.15 -26.58
N SER A 64 7.40 -5.19 -27.37
CA SER A 64 7.02 -5.24 -28.79
C SER A 64 5.50 -5.15 -28.99
N ASP A 65 4.72 -5.85 -28.15
CA ASP A 65 3.26 -5.89 -28.25
C ASP A 65 2.62 -4.53 -27.93
N ILE A 66 3.23 -3.74 -27.04
CA ILE A 66 2.79 -2.37 -26.71
C ILE A 66 3.50 -1.28 -27.53
N GLY A 67 4.32 -1.67 -28.52
CA GLY A 67 5.00 -0.74 -29.43
C GLY A 67 6.10 0.11 -28.80
N LEU A 68 6.74 -0.37 -27.72
CA LEU A 68 7.84 0.31 -27.05
C LEU A 68 9.17 -0.42 -27.25
N THR A 69 10.27 0.33 -27.23
CA THR A 69 11.63 -0.20 -27.12
C THR A 69 12.20 -0.03 -25.71
N PRO A 70 13.20 -0.83 -25.29
CA PRO A 70 13.82 -0.70 -23.98
C PRO A 70 14.34 0.72 -23.71
N GLY A 71 13.83 1.36 -22.66
CA GLY A 71 14.16 2.75 -22.31
C GLY A 71 13.10 3.79 -22.64
N GLU A 72 12.09 3.46 -23.44
CA GLU A 72 11.04 4.41 -23.79
C GLU A 72 9.95 4.53 -22.71
N LEU A 73 9.68 3.45 -21.96
CA LEU A 73 8.66 3.45 -20.93
C LEU A 73 8.97 4.51 -19.86
N ASP A 74 8.01 5.40 -19.60
CA ASP A 74 8.21 6.48 -18.63
C ASP A 74 8.26 5.97 -17.20
N ILE A 75 7.33 5.10 -16.77
CA ILE A 75 7.38 4.53 -15.42
C ILE A 75 6.91 3.08 -15.30
N LEU A 76 7.62 2.28 -14.50
CA LEU A 76 7.18 0.97 -14.04
C LEU A 76 6.71 1.04 -12.57
N ILE A 77 5.45 0.70 -12.31
CA ILE A 77 4.89 0.67 -10.95
C ILE A 77 4.62 -0.77 -10.50
N GLY A 78 4.88 -1.09 -9.24
CA GLY A 78 4.48 -2.40 -8.71
C GLY A 78 4.81 -2.66 -7.25
N GLY A 79 4.12 -3.63 -6.65
CA GLY A 79 4.31 -4.03 -5.26
C GLY A 79 4.54 -5.54 -5.14
N PRO A 80 5.75 -6.06 -5.41
CA PRO A 80 6.01 -7.49 -5.33
C PRO A 80 5.75 -7.97 -3.89
N PRO A 81 4.88 -8.98 -3.69
CA PRO A 81 4.51 -9.40 -2.35
C PRO A 81 5.71 -10.02 -1.65
N CYS A 82 5.92 -9.63 -0.40
CA CYS A 82 7.06 -10.10 0.38
C CYS A 82 6.70 -11.29 1.25
N GLN A 83 6.86 -12.51 0.72
CA GLN A 83 6.57 -13.77 1.43
C GLN A 83 7.79 -14.35 2.20
N GLY A 84 8.99 -13.81 1.97
CA GLY A 84 10.27 -14.34 2.45
C GLY A 84 10.68 -14.02 3.90
N PHE A 85 9.78 -13.63 4.79
CA PHE A 85 10.17 -13.15 6.12
C PHE A 85 10.48 -14.24 7.17
N SER A 86 11.16 -15.34 6.80
CA SER A 86 11.68 -16.28 7.82
C SER A 86 13.09 -16.82 7.53
N THR A 87 13.93 -16.72 8.55
CA THR A 87 15.08 -17.56 8.97
C THR A 87 16.17 -17.99 7.99
N ALA A 88 17.39 -17.91 8.51
CA ALA A 88 18.68 -18.08 7.86
C ALA A 88 18.93 -19.49 7.27
N GLY A 89 19.71 -19.57 6.19
CA GLY A 89 20.30 -20.82 5.70
C GLY A 89 20.67 -20.83 4.21
N SER A 90 19.88 -20.17 3.36
CA SER A 90 20.10 -20.13 1.90
C SER A 90 20.77 -18.83 1.42
N ARG A 91 21.41 -18.87 0.24
CA ARG A 91 21.77 -17.66 -0.52
C ARG A 91 20.47 -16.93 -0.85
N PHE A 92 20.42 -15.61 -0.63
CA PHE A 92 19.19 -14.80 -0.71
C PHE A 92 18.44 -14.97 -2.04
N TRP A 93 19.15 -14.96 -3.17
CA TRP A 93 18.56 -15.07 -4.51
C TRP A 93 18.16 -16.48 -4.91
N ASP A 94 18.64 -17.49 -4.19
CA ASP A 94 18.29 -18.90 -4.41
C ASP A 94 17.03 -19.29 -3.60
N ASP A 95 16.53 -18.40 -2.75
CA ASP A 95 15.31 -18.62 -1.99
C ASP A 95 14.07 -18.48 -2.90
N PRO A 96 13.24 -19.52 -3.05
CA PRO A 96 12.04 -19.48 -3.88
C PRO A 96 11.05 -18.38 -3.43
N ARG A 97 11.10 -17.97 -2.15
CA ARG A 97 10.26 -16.91 -1.60
C ARG A 97 10.63 -15.51 -2.11
N ASN A 98 11.83 -15.36 -2.66
CA ASN A 98 12.35 -14.11 -3.23
C ASN A 98 12.22 -14.05 -4.75
N SER A 99 11.64 -15.09 -5.38
CA SER A 99 11.47 -15.21 -6.83
C SER A 99 10.73 -14.02 -7.43
N LEU A 100 9.72 -13.48 -6.74
CA LEU A 100 8.92 -12.35 -7.25
C LEU A 100 9.71 -11.03 -7.27
N LEU A 101 10.54 -10.77 -6.26
CA LEU A 101 11.45 -9.62 -6.26
C LEU A 101 12.50 -9.77 -7.38
N LYS A 102 13.03 -10.99 -7.56
CA LYS A 102 13.98 -11.29 -8.65
C LYS A 102 13.35 -11.01 -10.02
N GLN A 103 12.09 -11.39 -10.24
CA GLN A 103 11.39 -11.10 -11.49
C GLN A 103 11.08 -9.61 -11.68
N TYR A 104 10.75 -8.90 -10.61
CA TYR A 104 10.59 -7.44 -10.69
C TYR A 104 11.91 -6.76 -11.11
N ILE A 105 13.05 -7.16 -10.53
CA ILE A 105 14.37 -6.66 -10.92
C ILE A 105 14.70 -7.04 -12.37
N TYR A 106 14.41 -8.29 -12.78
CA TYR A 106 14.60 -8.72 -14.16
C TYR A 106 13.80 -7.85 -15.15
N SER A 107 12.56 -7.48 -14.79
CA SER A 107 11.76 -6.55 -15.60
C SER A 107 12.44 -5.18 -15.76
N LEU A 108 13.10 -4.65 -14.72
CA LEU A 108 13.86 -3.40 -14.80
C LEU A 108 15.07 -3.51 -15.73
N GLN A 109 15.72 -4.68 -15.78
CA GLN A 109 16.88 -4.93 -16.66
C GLN A 109 16.48 -5.01 -18.14
N VAL A 110 15.31 -5.58 -18.43
CA VAL A 110 14.81 -5.76 -19.80
C VAL A 110 14.10 -4.49 -20.30
N ILE A 111 13.17 -3.95 -19.52
CA ILE A 111 12.34 -2.79 -19.89
C ILE A 111 13.13 -1.49 -19.79
N LYS A 112 14.00 -1.40 -18.79
CA LYS A 112 14.80 -0.21 -18.48
C LYS A 112 13.94 1.08 -18.43
N PRO A 113 12.81 1.10 -17.70
CA PRO A 113 11.95 2.29 -17.64
C PRO A 113 12.72 3.52 -17.15
N LYS A 114 12.29 4.72 -17.54
CA LYS A 114 12.89 5.98 -17.08
C LYS A 114 12.80 6.12 -15.56
N TRP A 115 11.64 5.78 -15.01
CA TRP A 115 11.37 5.71 -13.58
C TRP A 115 10.83 4.35 -13.15
N PHE A 116 10.96 4.00 -11.88
CA PHE A 116 10.16 2.94 -11.28
C PHE A 116 9.71 3.31 -9.87
N LEU A 117 8.52 2.86 -9.49
CA LEU A 117 8.01 2.94 -8.12
C LEU A 117 7.70 1.53 -7.62
N MET A 118 8.47 1.09 -6.62
CA MET A 118 8.22 -0.14 -5.89
C MET A 118 7.62 0.15 -4.50
N GLU A 119 6.49 -0.47 -4.19
CA GLU A 119 5.89 -0.42 -2.85
C GLU A 119 6.12 -1.72 -2.06
N ASN A 120 6.27 -1.59 -0.74
CA ASN A 120 6.24 -2.72 0.17
C ASN A 120 5.82 -2.35 1.61
N VAL A 121 5.62 -3.39 2.43
CA VAL A 121 5.32 -3.25 3.86
C VAL A 121 6.55 -2.86 4.68
N GLU A 122 6.34 -2.28 5.88
CA GLU A 122 7.44 -1.84 6.77
C GLU A 122 8.41 -2.97 7.18
N GLY A 123 7.94 -4.22 7.16
CA GLY A 123 8.76 -5.39 7.43
C GLY A 123 9.96 -5.53 6.49
N LEU A 124 9.88 -5.01 5.26
CA LEU A 124 10.99 -5.02 4.29
C LEU A 124 12.29 -4.46 4.90
N LEU A 125 12.19 -3.41 5.72
CA LEU A 125 13.36 -2.74 6.30
C LEU A 125 14.09 -3.59 7.33
N THR A 126 13.37 -4.42 8.09
CA THR A 126 13.95 -5.16 9.22
C THR A 126 14.21 -6.64 8.94
N SER A 127 13.61 -7.16 7.86
CA SER A 127 13.64 -8.58 7.57
C SER A 127 15.01 -9.10 7.17
N GLY A 128 15.31 -10.32 7.63
CA GLY A 128 16.64 -10.91 7.49
C GLY A 128 17.73 -10.04 8.13
N LYS A 129 17.42 -9.30 9.20
CA LYS A 129 18.31 -8.32 9.83
C LYS A 129 18.80 -7.24 8.85
N GLY A 130 17.91 -6.75 7.98
CA GLY A 130 18.23 -5.74 6.96
C GLY A 130 18.77 -6.30 5.65
N ARG A 131 19.03 -7.62 5.56
CA ARG A 131 19.53 -8.26 4.33
C ARG A 131 18.59 -8.09 3.14
N TYR A 132 17.27 -8.13 3.38
CA TYR A 132 16.27 -8.00 2.31
C TYR A 132 16.37 -6.66 1.58
N VAL A 133 16.34 -5.56 2.33
CA VAL A 133 16.44 -4.22 1.74
C VAL A 133 17.84 -3.97 1.16
N HIS A 134 18.90 -4.50 1.76
CA HIS A 134 20.25 -4.44 1.21
C HIS A 134 20.34 -5.03 -0.20
N GLU A 135 19.89 -6.28 -0.37
CA GLU A 135 19.96 -6.97 -1.66
C GLU A 135 19.07 -6.29 -2.71
N ALA A 136 17.89 -5.80 -2.32
CA ALA A 136 17.02 -5.04 -3.21
C ALA A 136 17.69 -3.73 -3.68
N VAL A 137 18.19 -2.91 -2.74
CA VAL A 137 18.88 -1.64 -3.03
C VAL A 137 20.09 -1.86 -3.92
N LYS A 138 20.92 -2.87 -3.59
CA LYS A 138 22.07 -3.25 -4.39
C LYS A 138 21.66 -3.59 -5.83
N ALA A 139 20.65 -4.42 -6.01
CA ALA A 139 20.20 -4.84 -7.33
C ALA A 139 19.65 -3.67 -8.16
N PHE A 140 18.92 -2.72 -7.55
CA PHE A 140 18.45 -1.52 -8.26
C PHE A 140 19.60 -0.61 -8.71
N ILE A 141 20.61 -0.44 -7.85
CA ILE A 141 21.84 0.30 -8.17
C ILE A 141 22.61 -0.37 -9.31
N GLU A 142 22.76 -1.70 -9.27
CA GLU A 142 23.42 -2.49 -10.32
C GLU A 142 22.64 -2.46 -11.64
N CYS A 143 21.31 -2.26 -11.60
CA CYS A 143 20.50 -2.00 -12.79
C CYS A 143 20.67 -0.57 -13.35
N GLY A 144 21.48 0.28 -12.71
CA GLY A 144 21.78 1.65 -13.16
C GLY A 144 20.85 2.73 -12.63
N TYR A 145 20.01 2.45 -11.63
CA TYR A 145 19.07 3.44 -11.10
C TYR A 145 19.64 4.25 -9.95
N GLN A 146 19.35 5.55 -9.94
CA GLN A 146 19.46 6.39 -8.76
C GLN A 146 18.19 6.24 -7.95
N ILE A 147 18.29 5.82 -6.69
CA ILE A 147 17.14 5.42 -5.89
C ILE A 147 17.05 6.16 -4.56
N ARG A 148 15.83 6.29 -4.06
CA ARG A 148 15.53 6.67 -2.67
C ARG A 148 14.60 5.67 -2.02
N VAL A 149 14.85 5.40 -0.74
CA VAL A 149 14.08 4.44 0.06
C VAL A 149 13.45 5.15 1.24
N GLU A 150 12.13 5.34 1.23
CA GLU A 150 11.46 6.03 2.35
C GLU A 150 10.28 5.27 2.91
N LYS A 151 10.19 5.26 4.24
CA LYS A 151 9.00 4.84 4.97
C LYS A 151 8.06 6.03 5.12
N ILE A 152 6.95 5.99 4.40
CA ILE A 152 5.90 7.00 4.43
C ILE A 152 4.77 6.59 5.40
N TYR A 153 4.04 7.60 5.88
CA TYR A 153 2.84 7.45 6.68
C TYR A 153 1.68 8.09 5.92
N SER A 154 0.74 7.27 5.44
CA SER A 154 -0.29 7.71 4.48
C SER A 154 -1.14 8.87 4.98
N GLN A 155 -1.35 8.98 6.29
CA GLN A 155 -2.11 10.09 6.89
C GLN A 155 -1.43 11.46 6.78
N GLU A 156 -0.10 11.51 6.60
CA GLU A 156 0.59 12.77 6.31
C GLU A 156 0.31 13.29 4.88
N PHE A 157 -0.27 12.44 4.03
CA PHE A 157 -0.66 12.75 2.65
C PHE A 157 -2.18 12.85 2.48
N GLY A 158 -2.92 12.97 3.59
CA GLY A 158 -4.38 13.16 3.57
C GLY A 158 -5.20 11.86 3.45
N VAL A 159 -4.56 10.69 3.43
CA VAL A 159 -5.29 9.42 3.52
C VAL A 159 -5.86 9.28 4.93
N PRO A 160 -7.16 8.98 5.11
CA PRO A 160 -7.83 8.87 6.41
C PRO A 160 -7.49 7.57 7.15
N GLN A 161 -6.22 7.14 7.11
CA GLN A 161 -5.76 5.86 7.59
C GLN A 161 -4.31 5.93 8.08
N ARG A 162 -4.05 5.36 9.27
CA ARG A 162 -2.71 5.15 9.83
C ARG A 162 -2.06 3.93 9.20
N ARG A 163 -1.61 4.08 7.94
CA ARG A 163 -0.92 3.06 7.14
C ARG A 163 0.52 3.48 6.89
N LYS A 164 1.46 2.59 7.18
CA LYS A 164 2.88 2.79 6.87
C LYS A 164 3.27 1.94 5.69
N ARG A 165 4.06 2.49 4.77
CA ARG A 165 4.61 1.79 3.61
C ARG A 165 6.03 2.23 3.31
N VAL A 166 6.82 1.31 2.78
CA VAL A 166 8.15 1.58 2.25
C VAL A 166 7.99 1.76 0.76
N LEU A 167 8.35 2.92 0.25
CA LEU A 167 8.41 3.17 -1.17
C LEU A 167 9.87 3.27 -1.59
N ILE A 168 10.20 2.61 -2.69
CA ILE A 168 11.48 2.72 -3.38
C ILE A 168 11.17 3.34 -4.73
N LEU A 169 11.57 4.59 -4.89
CA LEU A 169 11.47 5.31 -6.16
C LEU A 169 12.87 5.36 -6.77
N GLY A 170 12.96 5.19 -8.08
CA GLY A 170 14.23 5.33 -8.79
C GLY A 170 14.07 5.86 -10.19
N ASN A 171 15.12 6.50 -10.71
CA ASN A 171 15.23 6.91 -12.10
C ASN A 171 16.58 6.55 -12.72
N ARG A 172 16.60 6.43 -14.04
CA ARG A 172 17.82 6.22 -14.84
C ARG A 172 18.26 7.45 -15.63
N LEU A 173 17.57 8.57 -15.44
CA LEU A 173 17.77 9.85 -16.13
C LEU A 173 18.89 10.70 -15.52
N GLY A 174 19.47 10.23 -14.41
CA GLY A 174 20.50 10.94 -13.65
C GLY A 174 19.94 12.10 -12.82
N ILE A 175 18.65 12.08 -12.51
CA ILE A 175 17.97 13.14 -11.76
C ILE A 175 18.13 12.88 -10.26
N ASP A 176 18.67 13.84 -9.52
CA ASP A 176 18.51 13.88 -8.06
C ASP A 176 17.12 14.42 -7.72
N PHE A 177 16.38 13.70 -6.90
CA PHE A 177 15.00 13.98 -6.55
C PHE A 177 14.78 13.72 -5.08
N ASN A 178 13.82 14.43 -4.47
CA ASN A 178 13.28 14.10 -3.14
C ASN A 178 11.86 13.56 -3.28
N PHE A 179 11.36 12.89 -2.24
CA PHE A 179 9.95 12.50 -2.16
C PHE A 179 9.06 13.74 -1.97
N PRO A 180 7.75 13.65 -2.29
CA PRO A 180 6.83 14.74 -2.02
C PRO A 180 6.75 15.04 -0.53
N GLU A 181 6.87 16.30 -0.17
CA GLU A 181 6.68 16.75 1.20
C GLU A 181 5.23 16.48 1.65
N PRO A 182 5.01 15.99 2.88
CA PRO A 182 3.67 15.75 3.36
C PRO A 182 2.90 17.06 3.55
N LYS A 183 1.81 17.24 2.80
CA LYS A 183 1.00 18.47 2.80
C LYS A 183 -0.18 18.42 3.77
N ALA A 184 -0.52 17.25 4.33
CA ALA A 184 -1.60 17.14 5.30
C ALA A 184 -1.07 17.37 6.72
N GLY A 185 -1.77 18.20 7.50
CA GLY A 185 -1.43 18.51 8.89
C GLY A 185 -1.60 17.31 9.80
N ALA A 186 -0.66 16.37 9.77
CA ALA A 186 -0.62 15.21 10.64
C ALA A 186 0.26 15.49 11.86
N TYR A 187 -0.25 15.17 13.06
CA TYR A 187 0.39 15.54 14.31
C TYR A 187 0.15 14.52 15.44
N GLY A 188 0.78 14.76 16.58
CA GLY A 188 0.81 13.85 17.71
C GLY A 188 1.77 12.68 17.51
N ARG A 189 1.90 11.84 18.54
CA ARG A 189 2.87 10.74 18.54
C ARG A 189 2.60 9.77 17.40
N ILE A 190 3.57 9.65 16.48
CA ILE A 190 3.50 8.81 15.26
C ILE A 190 2.30 9.22 14.38
N PHE A 191 2.02 10.52 14.29
CA PHE A 191 0.98 11.07 13.43
C PHE A 191 -0.39 10.42 13.72
N ARG A 192 -0.76 10.41 15.00
CA ARG A 192 -2.02 9.82 15.48
C ARG A 192 -3.22 10.57 14.89
N PHE A 193 -3.10 11.87 14.75
CA PHE A 193 -4.13 12.77 14.23
C PHE A 193 -3.72 13.30 12.86
N SER A 194 -4.69 13.60 12.01
CA SER A 194 -4.49 14.31 10.75
C SER A 194 -5.72 15.14 10.40
N SER A 195 -5.56 16.04 9.42
CA SER A 195 -6.65 16.90 8.93
C SER A 195 -7.83 16.10 8.34
N VAL A 196 -7.58 14.89 7.82
CA VAL A 196 -8.62 14.02 7.28
C VAL A 196 -8.86 12.85 8.22
N THR A 197 -10.06 12.78 8.77
CA THR A 197 -10.47 11.79 9.77
C THR A 197 -11.48 10.81 9.20
N LEU A 198 -11.77 9.75 9.93
CA LEU A 198 -12.80 8.78 9.55
C LEU A 198 -14.16 9.47 9.30
N ARG A 199 -14.54 10.45 10.14
CA ARG A 199 -15.76 11.26 9.97
C ARG A 199 -15.84 11.92 8.60
N HIS A 200 -14.81 12.64 8.19
CA HIS A 200 -14.77 13.31 6.89
C HIS A 200 -14.95 12.34 5.71
N THR A 201 -14.57 11.08 5.89
CA THR A 201 -14.58 10.06 4.84
C THR A 201 -15.92 9.34 4.71
N ILE A 202 -16.59 9.00 5.82
CA ILE A 202 -17.77 8.12 5.78
C ILE A 202 -19.09 8.85 6.08
N SER A 203 -19.08 10.03 6.71
CA SER A 203 -20.33 10.74 7.07
C SER A 203 -21.19 11.17 5.89
N GLY A 204 -20.63 11.25 4.69
CA GLY A 204 -21.37 11.57 3.46
C GLY A 204 -22.03 10.35 2.78
N LEU A 205 -21.95 9.15 3.35
CA LEU A 205 -22.64 7.97 2.84
C LEU A 205 -24.10 7.96 3.30
N PRO A 206 -25.03 7.42 2.48
CA PRO A 206 -26.38 7.08 2.95
C PRO A 206 -26.31 5.96 4.00
N GLU A 207 -27.40 5.75 4.75
CA GLU A 207 -27.48 4.65 5.72
C GLU A 207 -27.23 3.28 5.04
N PRO A 208 -26.41 2.40 5.65
CA PRO A 208 -26.10 1.11 5.05
C PRO A 208 -27.28 0.16 5.11
N THR A 209 -27.37 -0.70 4.09
CA THR A 209 -28.40 -1.74 4.00
C THR A 209 -27.92 -3.08 4.57
N ILE A 210 -28.86 -3.99 4.84
CA ILE A 210 -28.58 -5.40 5.12
C ILE A 210 -28.58 -6.25 3.85
N ASN A 211 -29.06 -5.70 2.73
CA ASN A 211 -29.14 -6.39 1.44
C ASN A 211 -27.87 -6.14 0.63
N LYS A 212 -27.11 -7.20 0.37
CA LYS A 212 -25.84 -7.13 -0.36
C LYS A 212 -25.97 -6.60 -1.80
N GLN A 213 -27.12 -6.80 -2.44
CA GLN A 213 -27.35 -6.45 -3.85
C GLN A 213 -27.96 -5.06 -4.02
N GLU A 214 -28.43 -4.45 -2.93
CA GLU A 214 -29.07 -3.15 -2.98
C GLU A 214 -28.03 -2.05 -3.22
N LYS A 215 -28.41 -1.13 -4.11
CA LYS A 215 -27.62 0.05 -4.43
C LYS A 215 -28.32 1.25 -3.81
N LEU A 216 -27.56 2.06 -3.10
CA LEU A 216 -28.09 3.21 -2.38
C LEU A 216 -27.88 4.48 -3.20
N ILE A 217 -28.66 5.53 -2.92
CA ILE A 217 -28.59 6.80 -3.64
C ILE A 217 -28.15 7.90 -2.67
N TYR A 218 -27.35 8.84 -3.16
CA TYR A 218 -27.04 10.04 -2.39
C TYR A 218 -28.28 10.92 -2.23
N THR A 219 -28.64 11.23 -1.00
CA THR A 219 -29.78 12.09 -0.68
C THR A 219 -29.46 13.58 -0.72
N SER A 220 -28.17 13.93 -0.73
CA SER A 220 -27.66 15.30 -0.71
C SER A 220 -26.46 15.47 -1.63
N PRO A 221 -26.18 16.69 -2.16
CA PRO A 221 -24.98 16.96 -2.94
C PRO A 221 -23.72 16.89 -2.06
N ALA A 222 -22.56 16.71 -2.71
CA ALA A 222 -21.28 16.74 -2.01
C ALA A 222 -21.00 18.13 -1.41
N THR A 223 -20.68 18.16 -0.11
CA THR A 223 -20.52 19.36 0.71
C THR A 223 -19.10 19.92 0.72
N SER A 224 -18.11 19.12 0.32
CA SER A 224 -16.69 19.50 0.32
C SER A 224 -15.96 19.01 -0.93
N SER A 225 -14.77 19.56 -1.19
CA SER A 225 -13.88 19.07 -2.26
C SER A 225 -13.46 17.61 -2.02
N TRP A 226 -13.23 17.23 -0.76
CA TRP A 226 -12.91 15.87 -0.35
C TRP A 226 -14.06 14.90 -0.66
N GLU A 227 -15.29 15.30 -0.35
CA GLU A 227 -16.45 14.48 -0.66
C GLU A 227 -16.69 14.38 -2.17
N LYS A 228 -16.47 15.46 -2.93
CA LYS A 228 -16.50 15.41 -4.41
C LYS A 228 -15.47 14.42 -4.96
N TYR A 229 -14.25 14.42 -4.40
CA TYR A 229 -13.21 13.46 -4.76
C TYR A 229 -13.66 12.01 -4.49
N LEU A 230 -14.17 11.74 -3.28
CA LEU A 230 -14.61 10.39 -2.91
C LEU A 230 -15.83 9.93 -3.70
N ARG A 231 -16.79 10.81 -4.00
CA ARG A 231 -17.97 10.41 -4.78
C ARG A 231 -17.63 10.18 -6.26
N GLY A 232 -16.61 10.84 -6.80
CA GLY A 232 -16.23 10.71 -8.20
C GLY A 232 -17.41 11.00 -9.13
N LYS A 233 -17.67 10.09 -10.07
CA LYS A 233 -18.83 10.13 -10.98
C LYS A 233 -19.97 9.21 -10.52
N ALA A 234 -19.96 8.74 -9.29
CA ALA A 234 -20.94 7.78 -8.80
C ALA A 234 -22.34 8.41 -8.67
N ALA A 235 -23.32 7.85 -9.37
CA ALA A 235 -24.73 8.14 -9.14
C ALA A 235 -25.30 7.32 -7.97
N GLU A 236 -24.76 6.12 -7.77
CA GLU A 236 -25.22 5.13 -6.80
C GLU A 236 -24.04 4.67 -5.91
N VAL A 237 -24.36 4.28 -4.68
CA VAL A 237 -23.40 3.72 -3.73
C VAL A 237 -23.57 2.20 -3.69
N THR A 238 -22.52 1.52 -4.10
CA THR A 238 -22.42 0.06 -4.07
C THR A 238 -21.59 -0.42 -2.88
N ASP A 239 -21.75 -1.68 -2.49
CA ASP A 239 -20.94 -2.33 -1.44
C ASP A 239 -21.04 -1.66 -0.04
N HIS A 240 -22.10 -0.87 0.18
CA HIS A 240 -22.42 -0.26 1.48
C HIS A 240 -23.50 -1.06 2.22
N PHE A 241 -23.12 -2.26 2.63
CA PHE A 241 -23.98 -3.16 3.39
C PHE A 241 -23.19 -3.84 4.51
N PHE A 242 -23.90 -4.37 5.50
CA PHE A 242 -23.36 -5.27 6.52
C PHE A 242 -24.31 -6.45 6.74
N CYS A 243 -23.78 -7.60 7.15
CA CYS A 243 -24.61 -8.76 7.43
C CYS A 243 -25.33 -8.60 8.77
N ALA A 244 -26.56 -9.12 8.87
CA ALA A 244 -27.25 -9.28 10.15
C ALA A 244 -26.36 -10.03 11.15
N MET A 245 -26.31 -9.52 12.37
CA MET A 245 -25.44 -10.01 13.43
C MET A 245 -26.22 -10.88 14.40
N THR A 246 -25.55 -11.83 15.03
CA THR A 246 -26.14 -12.59 16.14
C THR A 246 -26.24 -11.72 17.40
N ASP A 247 -27.16 -12.06 18.31
CA ASP A 247 -27.32 -11.34 19.59
C ASP A 247 -26.00 -11.25 20.37
N LEU A 248 -25.18 -12.29 20.32
CA LEU A 248 -23.86 -12.31 20.97
C LEU A 248 -22.88 -11.33 20.31
N GLN A 249 -22.90 -11.20 18.98
CA GLN A 249 -22.06 -10.23 18.28
C GLN A 249 -22.50 -8.80 18.58
N LEU A 250 -23.82 -8.55 18.60
CA LEU A 250 -24.37 -7.24 18.93
C LEU A 250 -23.99 -6.83 20.35
N ARG A 251 -24.19 -7.71 21.34
CA ARG A 251 -23.78 -7.48 22.74
C ARG A 251 -22.28 -7.16 22.88
N ARG A 252 -21.42 -7.85 22.13
CA ARG A 252 -19.98 -7.54 22.09
C ARG A 252 -19.72 -6.14 21.54
N ILE A 253 -20.39 -5.77 20.45
CA ILE A 253 -20.20 -4.48 19.81
C ILE A 253 -20.68 -3.34 20.71
N GLU A 254 -21.87 -3.47 21.29
CA GLU A 254 -22.48 -2.50 22.20
C GLU A 254 -21.63 -2.25 23.45
N ALA A 255 -21.00 -3.28 23.99
CA ALA A 255 -20.13 -3.17 25.15
C ALA A 255 -18.81 -2.42 24.87
N LEU A 256 -18.40 -2.27 23.60
CA LEU A 256 -17.18 -1.55 23.24
C LEU A 256 -17.42 -0.05 23.13
N LYS A 257 -16.65 0.74 23.85
CA LYS A 257 -16.51 2.19 23.65
C LYS A 257 -15.46 2.50 22.57
N PRO A 258 -15.47 3.69 21.93
CA PRO A 258 -14.46 4.07 20.95
C PRO A 258 -13.03 3.87 21.48
N GLY A 259 -12.19 3.20 20.67
CA GLY A 259 -10.82 2.84 21.01
C GLY A 259 -10.64 1.49 21.71
N GLN A 260 -11.70 0.94 22.30
CA GLN A 260 -11.66 -0.35 23.00
C GLN A 260 -11.60 -1.53 22.02
N THR A 261 -11.04 -2.64 22.50
CA THR A 261 -10.89 -3.89 21.75
C THR A 261 -11.47 -5.08 22.51
N MET A 262 -11.42 -6.28 21.92
CA MET A 262 -11.83 -7.55 22.55
C MET A 262 -11.34 -7.73 23.99
N LYS A 263 -10.17 -7.19 24.36
CA LYS A 263 -9.61 -7.30 25.73
C LYS A 263 -10.38 -6.49 26.79
N ASP A 264 -11.07 -5.45 26.36
CA ASP A 264 -11.79 -4.52 27.22
C ASP A 264 -13.23 -4.98 27.46
N LEU A 265 -13.64 -6.09 26.82
CA LEU A 265 -14.94 -6.71 27.04
C LEU A 265 -14.97 -7.48 28.37
N PRO A 266 -16.15 -7.56 29.02
CA PRO A 266 -16.40 -8.52 30.09
C PRO A 266 -16.01 -9.94 29.68
N GLU A 267 -15.46 -10.72 30.61
CA GLU A 267 -14.89 -12.05 30.32
C GLU A 267 -15.91 -13.00 29.68
N GLU A 268 -17.18 -12.91 30.07
CA GLU A 268 -18.29 -13.65 29.51
C GLU A 268 -18.57 -13.32 28.03
N LEU A 269 -18.23 -12.09 27.59
CA LEU A 269 -18.38 -11.65 26.19
C LEU A 269 -17.11 -11.86 25.37
N GLN A 270 -15.96 -12.12 26.00
CA GLN A 270 -14.72 -12.38 25.26
C GLN A 270 -14.82 -13.67 24.43
N HIS A 271 -14.32 -13.62 23.20
CA HIS A 271 -14.34 -14.79 22.33
C HIS A 271 -13.38 -15.89 22.84
N GLU A 272 -13.76 -17.16 22.71
CA GLU A 272 -12.95 -18.30 23.20
C GLU A 272 -11.52 -18.33 22.60
N SER A 273 -11.37 -17.94 21.34
CA SER A 273 -10.04 -17.81 20.71
C SER A 273 -9.17 -16.74 21.38
N PHE A 274 -9.77 -15.67 21.91
CA PHE A 274 -9.07 -14.63 22.66
C PHE A 274 -8.61 -15.20 24.01
N LYS A 275 -9.54 -15.80 24.78
CA LYS A 275 -9.24 -16.40 26.09
C LYS A 275 -8.12 -17.44 26.01
N LYS A 276 -8.20 -18.38 25.06
CA LYS A 276 -7.18 -19.42 24.84
C LYS A 276 -5.80 -18.85 24.55
N ARG A 277 -5.71 -17.70 23.86
CA ARG A 277 -4.43 -17.04 23.54
C ARG A 277 -3.93 -16.16 24.68
N ALA A 278 -4.81 -15.42 25.35
CA ALA A 278 -4.48 -14.59 26.51
C ALA A 278 -3.91 -15.47 27.65
N ASN A 279 -4.50 -16.65 27.85
CA ASN A 279 -4.08 -17.62 28.88
C ASN A 279 -2.88 -18.49 28.46
N ARG A 280 -2.35 -18.35 27.25
CA ARG A 280 -1.14 -19.06 26.83
C ARG A 280 0.07 -18.43 27.54
N ARG A 281 0.45 -18.98 28.70
CA ARG A 281 1.78 -18.77 29.29
C ARG A 281 2.81 -19.47 28.41
N VAL A 282 3.80 -18.72 27.93
CA VAL A 282 4.91 -19.26 27.15
C VAL A 282 6.12 -19.40 28.08
N MET A 283 6.81 -20.54 28.06
CA MET A 283 7.94 -20.85 28.95
C MET A 283 9.10 -19.84 28.90
N ASP A 284 9.20 -19.04 27.83
CA ASP A 284 10.31 -18.10 27.59
C ASP A 284 10.10 -16.71 28.21
N GLY A 285 9.04 -16.49 28.99
CA GLY A 285 8.80 -15.21 29.68
C GLY A 285 8.41 -14.05 28.76
N THR A 286 8.20 -14.28 27.46
CA THR A 286 7.71 -13.24 26.54
C THR A 286 6.21 -13.01 26.77
N PRO A 287 5.76 -11.77 27.05
CA PRO A 287 4.33 -11.49 27.16
C PRO A 287 3.59 -11.89 25.88
N SER A 288 2.45 -12.56 26.02
CA SER A 288 1.63 -13.08 24.90
C SER A 288 1.24 -11.98 23.91
N GLU A 289 1.18 -10.72 24.36
CA GLU A 289 0.92 -9.52 23.55
C GLU A 289 2.00 -9.22 22.50
N LYS A 290 3.24 -9.70 22.69
CA LYS A 290 4.38 -9.46 21.78
C LYS A 290 4.59 -10.57 20.74
N ARG A 291 3.83 -11.66 20.80
CA ARG A 291 3.90 -12.74 19.79
C ARG A 291 2.62 -12.80 18.96
N GLY A 292 2.68 -12.15 17.80
CA GLY A 292 2.11 -12.60 16.53
C GLY A 292 0.63 -13.00 16.51
N GLY A 293 -0.19 -12.09 16.00
CA GLY A 293 -1.52 -12.38 15.45
C GLY A 293 -2.64 -11.77 16.27
N ALA A 294 -3.39 -10.84 15.67
CA ALA A 294 -4.59 -10.31 16.31
C ALA A 294 -5.48 -11.50 16.71
N PRO A 295 -5.96 -11.59 17.98
CA PRO A 295 -7.21 -12.31 18.21
C PRO A 295 -8.23 -11.73 17.23
N SER A 296 -9.22 -12.48 16.75
CA SER A 296 -10.31 -11.97 15.90
C SER A 296 -10.88 -10.69 16.55
N GLY A 297 -10.39 -9.55 16.09
CA GLY A 297 -10.03 -8.47 16.99
C GLY A 297 -10.99 -7.35 16.83
N LEU A 298 -12.19 -7.53 17.35
CA LEU A 298 -13.16 -6.46 17.37
C LEU A 298 -12.53 -5.23 18.02
N LYS A 299 -12.58 -4.12 17.31
CA LYS A 299 -12.11 -2.82 17.75
C LYS A 299 -13.05 -1.74 17.27
N ARG A 300 -13.60 -0.96 18.20
CA ARG A 300 -14.37 0.23 17.86
C ARG A 300 -13.43 1.38 17.52
N LEU A 301 -13.61 1.97 16.36
CA LEU A 301 -12.75 3.06 15.89
C LEU A 301 -13.14 4.39 16.53
N PHE A 302 -12.25 5.37 16.43
CA PHE A 302 -12.55 6.77 16.76
C PHE A 302 -13.03 7.49 15.50
N PHE A 303 -14.03 8.36 15.66
CA PHE A 303 -14.61 9.08 14.53
C PHE A 303 -13.72 10.25 14.06
N ASP A 304 -13.09 10.92 15.02
CA ASP A 304 -12.25 12.10 14.83
C ASP A 304 -10.75 11.76 14.73
N GLU A 305 -10.43 10.49 14.51
CA GLU A 305 -9.06 10.06 14.15
C GLU A 305 -9.07 9.40 12.76
N PRO A 306 -7.93 9.34 12.08
CA PRO A 306 -7.76 8.46 10.93
C PRO A 306 -7.96 7.00 11.36
N ALA A 307 -8.52 6.19 10.47
CA ALA A 307 -8.73 4.77 10.72
C ALA A 307 -7.40 4.04 10.96
N LEU A 308 -7.47 2.83 11.50
CA LEU A 308 -6.32 1.93 11.51
C LEU A 308 -6.09 1.34 10.11
N THR A 309 -4.97 0.65 9.92
CA THR A 309 -4.65 0.04 8.62
C THR A 309 -5.77 -0.88 8.14
N ILE A 310 -6.34 -0.59 6.97
CA ILE A 310 -7.33 -1.42 6.29
C ILE A 310 -6.63 -2.67 5.74
N THR A 311 -7.19 -3.83 6.08
CA THR A 311 -6.72 -5.16 5.70
C THR A 311 -7.85 -5.96 5.05
N GLY A 312 -7.55 -7.14 4.50
CA GLY A 312 -8.56 -8.10 4.02
C GLY A 312 -9.52 -8.61 5.11
N ALA A 313 -9.27 -8.32 6.40
CA ALA A 313 -10.12 -8.71 7.51
C ALA A 313 -10.91 -7.54 8.13
N THR A 314 -10.80 -6.32 7.60
CA THR A 314 -11.39 -5.09 8.15
C THR A 314 -12.86 -5.24 8.56
N THR A 315 -13.71 -5.80 7.71
CA THR A 315 -15.16 -5.95 7.96
C THR A 315 -15.49 -6.94 9.09
N ARG A 316 -14.49 -7.66 9.62
CA ARG A 316 -14.60 -8.55 10.79
C ARG A 316 -13.92 -7.99 12.04
N GLU A 317 -13.06 -6.99 11.88
CA GLU A 317 -12.19 -6.47 12.93
C GLU A 317 -12.62 -5.07 13.39
N PHE A 318 -13.01 -4.20 12.45
CA PHE A 318 -13.28 -2.80 12.75
C PHE A 318 -14.78 -2.53 12.83
N ILE A 319 -15.16 -1.98 13.98
CA ILE A 319 -16.51 -1.56 14.32
C ILE A 319 -16.63 -0.06 14.08
N HIS A 320 -17.75 0.35 13.50
CA HIS A 320 -18.08 1.73 13.24
C HIS A 320 -18.02 2.58 14.54
N PRO A 321 -17.55 3.84 14.49
CA PRO A 321 -17.33 4.62 15.71
C PRO A 321 -18.59 4.87 16.55
N VAL A 322 -19.74 5.02 15.90
CA VAL A 322 -21.02 5.39 16.53
C VAL A 322 -22.00 4.23 16.46
N GLU A 323 -22.35 3.83 15.24
CA GLU A 323 -23.27 2.71 14.99
C GLU A 323 -22.75 1.34 15.49
N ASN A 324 -23.68 0.45 15.88
CA ASN A 324 -23.39 -0.89 16.38
C ASN A 324 -23.25 -1.90 15.25
N ARG A 325 -22.32 -1.66 14.33
CA ARG A 325 -22.03 -2.56 13.20
C ARG A 325 -20.56 -2.53 12.80
N PRO A 326 -20.07 -3.53 12.06
CA PRO A 326 -18.78 -3.45 11.40
C PRO A 326 -18.75 -2.33 10.35
N LEU A 327 -17.54 -1.93 9.96
CA LEU A 327 -17.37 -1.13 8.75
C LEU A 327 -17.84 -1.92 7.52
N THR A 328 -18.42 -1.25 6.54
CA THR A 328 -18.79 -1.85 5.26
C THR A 328 -17.59 -1.89 4.30
N ILE A 329 -17.74 -2.62 3.19
CA ILE A 329 -16.74 -2.68 2.11
C ILE A 329 -16.54 -1.27 1.51
N ARG A 330 -17.63 -0.54 1.24
CA ARG A 330 -17.59 0.85 0.75
C ARG A 330 -16.87 1.81 1.70
N GLU A 331 -17.11 1.73 3.00
CA GLU A 331 -16.38 2.54 3.98
C GLU A 331 -14.88 2.22 3.95
N ALA A 332 -14.51 0.94 3.89
CA ALA A 332 -13.12 0.53 3.76
C ALA A 332 -12.48 1.03 2.45
N ALA A 333 -13.22 1.02 1.32
CA ALA A 333 -12.78 1.54 0.04
C ALA A 333 -12.51 3.05 0.10
N ARG A 334 -13.44 3.84 0.67
CA ARG A 334 -13.24 5.29 0.88
C ARG A 334 -12.07 5.59 1.81
N ILE A 335 -11.86 4.79 2.87
CA ILE A 335 -10.70 4.94 3.76
C ILE A 335 -9.38 4.67 3.02
N GLN A 336 -9.39 3.76 2.05
CA GLN A 336 -8.29 3.55 1.10
C GLN A 336 -8.27 4.57 -0.03
N THR A 337 -9.10 5.61 0.00
CA THR A 337 -9.20 6.69 -1.02
C THR A 337 -9.62 6.24 -2.41
N PHE A 338 -10.33 5.12 -2.51
CA PHE A 338 -11.02 4.78 -3.74
C PHE A 338 -12.27 5.65 -3.89
N PRO A 339 -12.52 6.20 -5.09
CA PRO A 339 -13.76 6.87 -5.37
C PRO A 339 -14.93 5.88 -5.45
N ASP A 340 -16.14 6.39 -5.34
CA ASP A 340 -17.34 5.56 -5.21
C ASP A 340 -17.79 4.91 -6.52
N ASP A 341 -17.35 5.47 -7.64
CA ASP A 341 -17.51 4.91 -8.98
C ASP A 341 -16.53 3.77 -9.27
N PHE A 342 -15.54 3.55 -8.40
CA PHE A 342 -14.64 2.40 -8.51
C PHE A 342 -15.36 1.10 -8.15
N SER A 343 -15.33 0.15 -9.08
CA SER A 343 -16.06 -1.12 -8.98
C SER A 343 -15.15 -2.26 -8.52
N PHE A 344 -15.53 -2.92 -7.43
CA PHE A 344 -14.89 -4.15 -6.97
C PHE A 344 -15.76 -5.35 -7.30
N LEU A 345 -15.21 -6.34 -8.00
CA LEU A 345 -15.86 -7.58 -8.40
C LEU A 345 -15.34 -8.76 -7.56
N GLY A 346 -16.20 -9.78 -7.41
CA GLY A 346 -15.94 -10.96 -6.57
C GLY A 346 -16.81 -11.01 -5.31
N ASN A 347 -16.54 -11.99 -4.46
CA ASN A 347 -17.23 -12.13 -3.18
C ASN A 347 -16.72 -11.12 -2.13
N SER A 348 -17.41 -11.00 -1.00
CA SER A 348 -17.11 -9.96 0.01
C SER A 348 -15.68 -10.08 0.57
N THR A 349 -15.14 -11.29 0.69
CA THR A 349 -13.77 -11.53 1.17
C THR A 349 -12.75 -11.12 0.11
N GLU A 350 -12.99 -11.47 -1.16
CA GLU A 350 -12.14 -11.08 -2.30
C GLU A 350 -12.09 -9.55 -2.43
N LYS A 351 -13.23 -8.87 -2.39
CA LYS A 351 -13.30 -7.40 -2.45
C LYS A 351 -12.50 -6.75 -1.32
N MET A 352 -12.63 -7.26 -0.09
CA MET A 352 -11.84 -6.75 1.03
C MET A 352 -10.35 -7.01 0.89
N GLN A 353 -9.96 -8.17 0.35
CA GLN A 353 -8.56 -8.48 0.07
C GLN A 353 -7.97 -7.51 -0.96
N GLN A 354 -8.72 -7.23 -2.04
CA GLN A 354 -8.36 -6.24 -3.05
C GLN A 354 -8.16 -4.84 -2.44
N ILE A 355 -9.12 -4.37 -1.63
CA ILE A 355 -9.05 -3.06 -0.95
C ILE A 355 -7.88 -3.01 0.05
N GLY A 356 -7.69 -4.05 0.86
CA GLY A 356 -6.63 -4.08 1.89
C GLY A 356 -5.21 -4.13 1.31
N ASN A 357 -5.03 -4.84 0.19
CA ASN A 357 -3.75 -4.95 -0.51
C ASN A 357 -3.38 -3.69 -1.29
N ALA A 358 -4.35 -2.89 -1.71
CA ALA A 358 -4.10 -1.74 -2.55
C ALA A 358 -3.19 -0.68 -1.89
N ILE A 359 -2.42 -0.01 -2.75
CA ILE A 359 -1.88 1.32 -2.48
C ILE A 359 -3.05 2.31 -2.59
N PRO A 360 -3.26 3.21 -1.60
CA PRO A 360 -4.31 4.21 -1.71
C PRO A 360 -4.15 5.04 -3.00
N PRO A 361 -5.20 5.20 -3.84
CA PRO A 361 -5.12 5.99 -5.07
C PRO A 361 -4.58 7.40 -4.85
N LEU A 362 -4.93 8.06 -3.74
CA LEU A 362 -4.42 9.40 -3.41
C LEU A 362 -2.89 9.43 -3.26
N ILE A 363 -2.28 8.41 -2.66
CA ILE A 363 -0.82 8.33 -2.53
C ILE A 363 -0.18 8.18 -3.91
N ALA A 364 -0.70 7.26 -4.72
CA ALA A 364 -0.18 7.03 -6.06
C ALA A 364 -0.32 8.27 -6.94
N HIS A 365 -1.43 9.00 -6.83
CA HIS A 365 -1.66 10.27 -7.51
C HIS A 365 -0.63 11.33 -7.11
N ILE A 366 -0.42 11.56 -5.81
CA ILE A 366 0.56 12.56 -5.32
C ILE A 366 1.97 12.26 -5.84
N PHE A 367 2.39 10.98 -5.82
CA PHE A 367 3.71 10.59 -6.32
C PHE A 367 3.81 10.74 -7.85
N ALA A 368 2.76 10.38 -8.58
CA ALA A 368 2.71 10.54 -10.03
C ALA A 368 2.81 12.03 -10.44
N GLU A 369 2.02 12.91 -9.82
CA GLU A 369 2.09 14.35 -10.06
C GLU A 369 3.45 14.93 -9.69
N HIS A 370 4.02 14.50 -8.57
CA HIS A 370 5.34 14.97 -8.12
C HIS A 370 6.45 14.63 -9.12
N ILE A 371 6.42 13.43 -9.71
CA ILE A 371 7.36 13.04 -10.77
C ILE A 371 7.12 13.87 -12.02
N ARG A 372 5.86 13.95 -12.48
CA ARG A 372 5.43 14.68 -13.67
C ARG A 372 5.82 16.15 -13.64
N ASP A 373 5.51 16.84 -12.55
CA ASP A 373 5.54 18.30 -12.48
C ASP A 373 6.91 18.86 -12.08
N LEU A 374 7.69 18.14 -11.26
CA LEU A 374 8.98 18.65 -10.76
C LEU A 374 10.20 18.09 -11.50
N TYR A 375 10.12 16.87 -12.02
CA TYR A 375 11.30 16.19 -12.58
C TYR A 375 11.15 15.86 -14.05
N GLY A 376 9.95 15.45 -14.48
CA GLY A 376 9.68 15.04 -15.85
C GLY A 376 10.39 13.75 -16.26
N PHE A 377 10.51 13.57 -17.58
CA PHE A 377 10.93 12.32 -18.21
C PHE A 377 12.00 12.53 -19.29
N ASP A 378 12.67 13.67 -19.27
CA ASP A 378 13.74 14.02 -20.19
C ASP A 378 15.10 13.57 -19.63
N ASP A 379 15.95 13.00 -20.50
CA ASP A 379 17.30 12.57 -20.14
C ASP A 379 18.18 13.77 -19.80
N LYS A 380 18.69 13.81 -18.56
CA LYS A 380 19.66 14.84 -18.14
C LYS A 380 21.10 14.33 -18.21
N SER A 381 21.33 13.06 -17.91
CA SER A 381 22.65 12.40 -18.02
C SER A 381 22.52 10.87 -17.91
N ASN A 382 23.52 10.13 -18.38
CA ASN A 382 23.60 8.69 -18.10
C ASN A 382 23.80 8.46 -16.60
N SER A 383 22.83 7.80 -15.95
CA SER A 383 22.90 7.47 -14.53
C SER A 383 23.96 6.40 -14.23
N SER A 384 24.93 6.71 -13.37
CA SER A 384 25.65 5.72 -12.58
C SER A 384 24.80 5.40 -11.34
N GLY A 385 24.17 4.23 -11.30
CA GLY A 385 23.24 3.87 -10.23
C GLY A 385 23.81 4.14 -8.83
N LYS A 386 22.99 4.71 -7.93
CA LYS A 386 23.41 5.11 -6.58
C LYS A 386 22.22 5.26 -5.64
N LEU A 387 22.48 5.18 -4.33
CA LEU A 387 21.50 5.53 -3.31
C LEU A 387 21.58 7.04 -3.04
N LEU A 388 20.52 7.79 -3.38
CA LEU A 388 20.45 9.23 -3.15
C LEU A 388 20.15 9.55 -1.68
N GLY A 389 19.38 8.71 -1.01
CA GLY A 389 18.99 8.92 0.38
C GLY A 389 17.95 7.92 0.86
N PHE A 390 17.72 7.90 2.17
CA PHE A 390 16.71 7.04 2.77
C PHE A 390 16.14 7.62 4.06
N THR A 391 14.87 7.28 4.33
CA THR A 391 14.17 7.64 5.57
C THR A 391 13.52 6.40 6.17
N LEU A 392 14.15 5.82 7.21
CA LEU A 392 13.67 4.57 7.82
C LEU A 392 12.59 4.75 8.87
N THR A 393 12.56 5.91 9.53
CA THR A 393 11.58 6.24 10.57
C THR A 393 11.54 7.74 10.81
N LYS A 394 10.34 8.27 11.09
CA LYS A 394 10.14 9.65 11.56
C LYS A 394 9.99 9.73 13.09
N ALA A 395 10.14 8.61 13.79
CA ALA A 395 10.12 8.58 15.25
C ALA A 395 11.45 9.09 15.82
N SER A 396 11.40 9.76 16.98
CA SER A 396 12.60 10.25 17.68
C SER A 396 13.58 9.15 18.09
N ALA A 397 13.08 7.92 18.26
CA ALA A 397 13.89 6.75 18.58
C ALA A 397 13.81 5.69 17.47
N MET A 398 14.97 5.13 17.14
CA MET A 398 15.11 4.04 16.18
C MET A 398 15.26 2.70 16.91
N SER A 399 14.56 1.67 16.44
CA SER A 399 14.69 0.32 16.98
C SER A 399 16.06 -0.29 16.66
N PRO A 400 16.58 -1.23 17.47
CA PRO A 400 17.86 -1.89 17.17
C PRO A 400 17.90 -2.53 15.78
N ALA A 401 16.78 -3.10 15.32
CA ALA A 401 16.68 -3.68 13.98
C ALA A 401 16.81 -2.62 12.87
N LEU A 402 16.22 -1.44 13.05
CA LEU A 402 16.34 -0.35 12.07
C LEU A 402 17.73 0.29 12.09
N LYS A 403 18.42 0.34 13.23
CA LYS A 403 19.82 0.82 13.31
C LYS A 403 20.77 -0.04 12.48
N ILE A 404 20.54 -1.36 12.45
CA ILE A 404 21.29 -2.27 11.58
C ILE A 404 21.06 -1.89 10.11
N THR A 405 19.79 -1.69 9.74
CA THR A 405 19.42 -1.29 8.38
C THR A 405 20.00 0.06 7.99
N GLU A 406 19.97 1.06 8.88
CA GLU A 406 20.59 2.37 8.69
C GLU A 406 22.07 2.22 8.37
N LYS A 407 22.82 1.49 9.20
CA LYS A 407 24.25 1.23 8.97
C LYS A 407 24.51 0.58 7.60
N ILE A 408 23.68 -0.37 7.21
CA ILE A 408 23.81 -1.06 5.92
C ILE A 408 23.57 -0.10 4.76
N LEU A 409 22.52 0.72 4.83
CA LEU A 409 22.18 1.66 3.76
C LEU A 409 23.19 2.81 3.65
N SER A 410 23.72 3.31 4.78
CA SER A 410 24.78 4.32 4.78
C SER A 410 26.04 3.84 4.04
N GLY A 411 26.36 2.54 4.09
CA GLY A 411 27.48 1.97 3.34
C GLY A 411 27.38 2.12 1.81
N PHE A 412 26.16 2.19 1.25
CA PHE A 412 25.98 2.51 -0.18
C PHE A 412 26.20 3.98 -0.49
N SER A 413 25.96 4.88 0.46
CA SER A 413 26.20 6.32 0.28
C SER A 413 27.69 6.65 0.37
N GLU A 414 28.41 6.04 1.31
CA GLU A 414 29.85 6.24 1.53
C GLU A 414 30.71 5.66 0.39
N SER A 415 30.42 4.44 -0.07
CA SER A 415 31.16 3.80 -1.17
C SER A 415 31.05 4.52 -2.52
N ASN A 416 30.09 5.45 -2.68
CA ASN A 416 29.96 6.30 -3.85
C ASN A 416 30.81 7.58 -3.79
N GLN A 417 31.26 8.02 -2.61
CA GLN A 417 32.25 9.10 -2.49
C GLN A 417 33.66 8.60 -2.81
N ASP A 418 34.01 7.37 -2.41
CA ASP A 418 35.35 6.81 -2.67
C ASP A 418 35.62 6.49 -4.15
N LYS A 419 34.58 6.18 -4.94
CA LYS A 419 34.72 5.97 -6.40
C LYS A 419 34.97 7.25 -7.19
N GLN A 420 34.73 8.43 -6.59
CA GLN A 420 35.03 9.71 -7.24
C GLN A 420 36.47 10.18 -6.98
N MET A 421 37.15 9.66 -5.95
CA MET A 421 38.56 9.96 -5.67
C MET A 421 39.56 9.03 -6.37
N THR A 422 39.13 7.90 -6.95
CA THR A 422 40.02 6.96 -7.67
C THR A 422 40.12 7.20 -9.18
N LEU A 423 39.49 8.26 -9.72
CA LEU A 423 39.58 8.66 -11.13
C LEU A 423 40.37 9.97 -11.36
N LEU A 424 41.02 10.49 -10.30
CA LEU A 424 41.96 11.63 -10.36
C LEU A 424 43.33 11.28 -9.74
N GLY A 425 43.69 10.00 -9.72
CA GLY A 425 45.01 9.50 -9.32
C GLY A 425 45.82 9.06 -10.51
#